data_AF-A0A947MRI0-F1
#
_entry.id   AF-A0A947MRI0-F1
#
_cell.length_a   1.000
_cell.length_b   1.000
_cell.length_c   1.000
_cell.angle_alpha   90.00
_cell.angle_beta   90.00
_cell.angle_gamma   90.00
#
_symmetry.space_group_name_H-M   'P 1'
#
loop_
_entity.id
_entity.type
_entity.pdbx_description
1 polymer ?
#
loop_
_entity_poly.entity_id
_entity_poly.type
_entity_poly.pdbx_seq_one_letter_code
_entity_poly.pdbx_strand_id
1 'polypeptide(L)'
;MGRLWQIIRGWWYRIIGKAEEANPRAILEAQIADFQKNSAQFNENLAKQAGMIERLKNQVTAEEKKIELMTARASAAYAAGQMEKAGQMALQIKETKREIDENKKQLIASEELFKNLSRQRDVYLKQARERIDAVKSKISKAEMAEA
;
A
#
# COMPACT_ATOMS: atom_id res chain seq x y z
N MET A 1 -9.60 -7.12 -11.84
CA MET A 1 -10.76 -6.45 -11.20
C MET A 1 -11.04 -7.16 -9.87
N GLY A 2 -10.49 -6.67 -8.77
CA GLY A 2 -10.34 -7.42 -7.51
C GLY A 2 -11.58 -7.49 -6.62
N ARG A 3 -11.64 -8.51 -5.76
CA ARG A 3 -12.71 -8.74 -4.76
C ARG A 3 -13.02 -7.52 -3.88
N LEU A 4 -12.03 -6.66 -3.62
CA LEU A 4 -12.21 -5.38 -2.93
C LEU A 4 -13.24 -4.47 -3.63
N TRP A 5 -13.25 -4.44 -4.96
CA TRP A 5 -14.23 -3.65 -5.72
C TRP A 5 -15.65 -4.25 -5.62
N GLN A 6 -15.76 -5.58 -5.48
CA GLN A 6 -17.05 -6.25 -5.25
C GLN A 6 -17.57 -6.04 -3.82
N ILE A 7 -16.68 -5.98 -2.82
CA ILE A 7 -17.04 -5.62 -1.43
C ILE A 7 -17.51 -4.16 -1.37
N ILE A 8 -16.77 -3.25 -2.02
CA ILE A 8 -17.18 -1.86 -2.16
C ILE A 8 -18.55 -1.79 -2.81
N ARG A 9 -18.81 -2.50 -3.93
CA ARG A 9 -20.11 -2.54 -4.63
C ARG A 9 -21.26 -3.12 -3.80
N GLY A 10 -21.01 -4.19 -3.04
CA GLY A 10 -22.02 -4.85 -2.21
C GLY A 10 -22.57 -3.96 -1.08
N TRP A 11 -21.77 -2.99 -0.61
CA TRP A 11 -22.21 -1.97 0.34
C TRP A 11 -23.11 -0.90 -0.27
N TRP A 12 -23.07 -0.66 -1.60
CA TRP A 12 -23.91 0.37 -2.24
C TRP A 12 -25.41 0.04 -2.17
N TYR A 13 -25.77 -1.24 -2.09
CA TYR A 13 -27.17 -1.68 -2.12
C TYR A 13 -27.82 -1.85 -0.73
N ARG A 14 -27.04 -1.86 0.37
CA ARG A 14 -27.59 -2.17 1.71
C ARG A 14 -28.09 -0.96 2.50
N ILE A 15 -27.76 0.26 2.08
CA ILE A 15 -28.13 1.49 2.81
C ILE A 15 -29.47 2.08 2.30
N ILE A 16 -30.02 1.58 1.19
CA ILE A 16 -31.27 2.08 0.59
C ILE A 16 -32.50 1.23 1.01
N GLY A 17 -32.34 0.26 1.92
CA GLY A 17 -33.39 -0.73 2.15
C GLY A 17 -34.40 -0.46 3.28
N LYS A 18 -33.94 -0.07 4.49
CA LYS A 18 -34.79 -0.18 5.70
C LYS A 18 -34.47 0.81 6.84
N ALA A 19 -33.64 1.82 6.61
CA ALA A 19 -33.30 2.84 7.62
C ALA A 19 -33.98 4.19 7.35
N GLU A 20 -34.95 4.25 6.44
CA GLU A 20 -35.62 5.50 6.07
C GLU A 20 -36.55 6.06 7.17
N GLU A 21 -36.64 5.40 8.33
CA GLU A 21 -37.55 5.81 9.43
C GLU A 21 -36.87 6.09 10.78
N ALA A 22 -35.57 5.82 10.95
CA ALA A 22 -34.90 5.90 12.26
C ALA A 22 -33.74 6.90 12.26
N ASN A 23 -34.01 8.13 12.72
CA ASN A 23 -33.03 9.16 13.10
C ASN A 23 -31.91 9.44 12.06
N PRO A 24 -32.07 10.45 11.18
CA PRO A 24 -31.09 10.75 10.15
C PRO A 24 -29.72 11.19 10.71
N ARG A 25 -29.63 11.64 11.97
CA ARG A 25 -28.35 11.90 12.65
C ARG A 25 -27.60 10.61 12.95
N ALA A 26 -28.30 9.54 13.33
CA ALA A 26 -27.67 8.22 13.56
C ALA A 26 -27.10 7.63 12.26
N ILE A 27 -27.76 7.86 11.12
CA ILE A 27 -27.24 7.47 9.80
C ILE A 27 -25.95 8.24 9.46
N LEU A 28 -25.90 9.54 9.76
CA LEU A 28 -24.71 10.35 9.55
C LEU A 28 -23.55 9.88 10.42
N GLU A 29 -23.80 9.60 11.70
CA GLU A 29 -22.80 9.09 12.65
C GLU A 29 -22.24 7.73 12.22
N ALA A 30 -23.12 6.80 11.81
CA ALA A 30 -22.71 5.50 11.31
C ALA A 30 -21.82 5.62 10.06
N GLN A 31 -22.18 6.49 9.12
CA GLN A 31 -21.37 6.74 7.93
C GLN A 31 -20.00 7.32 8.28
N ILE A 32 -19.93 8.31 9.18
CA ILE A 32 -18.66 8.89 9.65
C ILE A 32 -17.79 7.80 10.29
N ALA A 33 -18.36 6.96 11.15
CA ALA A 33 -17.64 5.86 11.80
C ALA A 33 -17.07 4.86 10.77
N ASP A 34 -17.87 4.48 9.77
CA ASP A 34 -17.42 3.59 8.69
C ASP A 34 -16.31 4.23 7.84
N PHE A 35 -16.42 5.53 7.54
CA PHE A 35 -15.36 6.27 6.83
C PHE A 35 -14.07 6.34 7.63
N GLN A 36 -14.14 6.59 8.93
CA GLN A 36 -12.97 6.60 9.82
C GLN A 36 -12.30 5.23 9.86
N LYS A 37 -13.08 4.15 10.00
CA LYS A 37 -12.56 2.78 10.02
C LYS A 37 -11.83 2.44 8.72
N ASN A 38 -12.44 2.70 7.57
CA ASN A 38 -11.82 2.40 6.28
C ASN A 38 -10.60 3.31 6.00
N SER A 39 -10.65 4.58 6.41
CA SER A 39 -9.49 5.50 6.34
C SER A 39 -8.31 4.98 7.16
N ALA A 40 -8.57 4.50 8.39
CA ALA A 40 -7.56 3.87 9.23
C ALA A 40 -6.94 2.64 8.55
N GLN A 41 -7.76 1.78 7.94
CA GLN A 41 -7.26 0.61 7.18
C GLN A 41 -6.40 1.00 5.98
N PHE A 42 -6.77 2.04 5.23
CA PHE A 42 -5.94 2.56 4.14
C PHE A 42 -4.59 3.06 4.65
N ASN A 43 -4.59 3.84 5.73
CA ASN A 43 -3.36 4.37 6.31
C ASN A 43 -2.46 3.26 6.83
N GLU A 44 -3.01 2.26 7.51
CA GLU A 44 -2.26 1.09 7.98
C GLU A 44 -1.61 0.33 6.81
N ASN A 45 -2.38 0.05 5.75
CA ASN A 45 -1.87 -0.65 4.58
C ASN A 45 -0.80 0.15 3.82
N LEU A 46 -1.00 1.47 3.68
CA LEU A 46 -0.01 2.36 3.08
C LEU A 46 1.28 2.40 3.91
N ALA A 47 1.18 2.47 5.24
CA ALA A 47 2.35 2.45 6.13
C ALA A 47 3.12 1.13 6.02
N LYS A 48 2.42 -0.01 6.00
CA LYS A 48 3.05 -1.34 5.78
C LYS A 48 3.79 -1.40 4.45
N GLN A 49 3.18 -0.90 3.37
CA GLN A 49 3.83 -0.89 2.06
C GLN A 49 5.02 0.07 2.00
N ALA A 50 4.92 1.26 2.59
CA ALA A 50 6.03 2.19 2.69
C ALA A 50 7.22 1.58 3.46
N GLY A 51 6.96 0.90 4.58
CA GLY A 51 7.99 0.18 5.33
C GLY A 51 8.65 -0.94 4.52
N MET A 52 7.88 -1.68 3.73
CA MET A 52 8.42 -2.71 2.84
C MET A 52 9.30 -2.13 1.73
N ILE A 53 8.87 -1.03 1.10
CA ILE A 53 9.65 -0.30 0.08
C ILE A 53 10.99 0.14 0.67
N GLU A 54 10.97 0.76 1.86
CA GLU A 54 12.18 1.26 2.51
C GLU A 54 13.14 0.11 2.88
N ARG A 55 12.59 -0.99 3.42
CA ARG A 55 13.38 -2.18 3.72
C ARG A 55 14.06 -2.74 2.46
N LEU A 56 13.30 -2.87 1.36
CA LEU A 56 13.83 -3.40 0.09
C LEU A 56 14.91 -2.48 -0.51
N LYS A 57 14.72 -1.16 -0.47
CA LYS A 57 15.74 -0.19 -0.90
C LYS A 57 17.04 -0.32 -0.13
N ASN A 58 16.93 -0.45 1.20
CA ASN A 58 18.08 -0.64 2.07
C ASN A 58 18.80 -1.98 1.81
N GLN A 59 18.04 -3.07 1.59
CA GLN A 59 18.60 -4.37 1.23
C GLN A 59 19.38 -4.32 -0.09
N VAL A 60 18.77 -3.80 -1.15
CA VAL A 60 19.43 -3.63 -2.46
C VAL A 60 20.72 -2.82 -2.32
N THR A 61 20.67 -1.69 -1.62
CA THR A 61 21.84 -0.83 -1.43
C THR A 61 22.96 -1.53 -0.66
N ALA A 62 22.63 -2.31 0.37
CA ALA A 62 23.60 -3.07 1.14
C ALA A 62 24.23 -4.20 0.32
N GLU A 63 23.43 -4.92 -0.46
CA GLU A 63 23.87 -5.99 -1.35
C GLU A 63 24.76 -5.47 -2.48
N GLU A 64 24.45 -4.30 -3.07
CA GLU A 64 25.29 -3.66 -4.08
C GLU A 64 26.68 -3.32 -3.53
N LYS A 65 26.76 -2.74 -2.33
CA LYS A 65 28.05 -2.49 -1.65
C LYS A 65 28.81 -3.78 -1.34
N LYS A 66 28.09 -4.83 -0.94
CA LYS A 66 28.69 -6.16 -0.71
C LYS A 66 29.31 -6.71 -1.99
N ILE A 67 28.60 -6.62 -3.12
CA ILE A 67 29.13 -7.04 -4.43
C ILE A 67 30.38 -6.27 -4.81
N GLU A 68 30.40 -4.94 -4.63
CA GLU A 68 31.56 -4.12 -4.94
C GLU A 68 32.80 -4.60 -4.17
N LEU A 69 32.67 -4.74 -2.85
CA LEU A 69 33.74 -5.23 -1.99
C LEU A 69 34.18 -6.66 -2.34
N MET A 70 33.23 -7.56 -2.60
CA MET A 70 33.53 -8.94 -2.99
C MET A 70 34.22 -9.00 -4.35
N THR A 71 33.83 -8.15 -5.29
CA THR A 71 34.45 -8.07 -6.62
C THR A 71 35.90 -7.62 -6.50
N ALA A 72 36.19 -6.57 -5.70
CA ALA A 72 37.56 -6.14 -5.44
C ALA A 72 38.41 -7.25 -4.82
N ARG A 73 37.86 -7.97 -3.83
CA ARG A 73 38.54 -9.10 -3.18
C ARG A 73 38.76 -10.29 -4.11
N ALA A 74 37.79 -10.61 -4.96
CA ALA A 74 37.89 -11.68 -5.95
C ALA A 74 38.97 -11.36 -6.98
N SER A 75 39.02 -10.13 -7.48
CA SER A 75 40.06 -9.66 -8.41
C SER A 75 41.46 -9.73 -7.78
N ALA A 76 41.60 -9.31 -6.52
CA ALA A 76 42.87 -9.41 -5.80
C ALA A 76 43.30 -10.87 -5.57
N ALA A 77 42.38 -11.75 -5.20
CA ALA A 77 42.65 -13.17 -5.04
C ALA A 77 43.08 -13.82 -6.36
N TYR A 78 42.41 -13.47 -7.46
CA TYR A 78 42.75 -13.93 -8.80
C TYR A 78 44.17 -13.47 -9.20
N ALA A 79 44.49 -12.19 -9.02
CA ALA A 79 45.81 -11.64 -9.30
C ALA A 79 46.93 -12.29 -8.46
N ALA A 80 46.61 -12.72 -7.24
CA ALA A 80 47.52 -13.46 -6.36
C ALA A 80 47.61 -14.98 -6.68
N GLY A 81 46.98 -15.45 -7.76
CA GLY A 81 46.97 -16.87 -8.15
C GLY A 81 46.05 -17.75 -7.30
N GLN A 82 45.23 -17.17 -6.40
CA GLN A 82 44.31 -17.89 -5.53
C GLN A 82 43.00 -18.22 -6.26
N MET A 83 43.10 -19.06 -7.30
CA MET A 83 42.01 -19.35 -8.24
C MET A 83 40.76 -19.94 -7.57
N GLU A 84 40.92 -20.87 -6.64
CA GLU A 84 39.80 -21.48 -5.91
C GLU A 84 39.00 -20.43 -5.12
N LYS A 85 39.70 -19.57 -4.36
CA LYS A 85 39.09 -18.50 -3.56
C LYS A 85 38.39 -17.47 -4.45
N ALA A 86 39.01 -17.10 -5.56
CA ALA A 86 38.39 -16.20 -6.54
C ALA A 86 37.11 -16.83 -7.15
N GLY A 87 37.14 -18.12 -7.47
CA GLY A 87 35.98 -18.87 -7.97
C GLY A 87 34.83 -18.93 -6.97
N GLN A 88 35.11 -19.21 -5.69
CA GLN A 88 34.10 -19.21 -4.63
C GLN A 88 33.45 -17.83 -4.47
N MET A 89 34.24 -16.75 -4.49
CA MET A 89 33.70 -15.39 -4.44
C MET A 89 32.87 -15.04 -5.68
N ALA A 90 33.27 -15.50 -6.87
CA ALA A 90 32.51 -15.28 -8.10
C ALA A 90 31.13 -15.95 -8.05
N LEU A 91 31.04 -17.17 -7.49
CA LEU A 91 29.76 -17.85 -7.27
C LEU A 91 28.86 -17.05 -6.32
N GLN A 92 29.40 -16.61 -5.18
CA GLN A 92 28.64 -15.79 -4.22
C GLN A 92 28.19 -14.45 -4.83
N ILE A 93 29.03 -13.79 -5.63
CA ILE A 93 28.65 -12.56 -6.35
C ILE A 93 27.47 -12.85 -7.29
N LYS A 94 27.50 -13.96 -8.03
CA LYS A 94 26.41 -14.35 -8.94
C LYS A 94 25.10 -14.58 -8.17
N GLU A 95 25.17 -15.24 -7.03
CA GLU A 95 24.01 -15.47 -6.16
C GLU A 95 23.44 -14.15 -5.61
N THR A 96 24.29 -13.28 -5.06
CA THR A 96 23.83 -11.97 -4.55
C THR A 96 23.28 -11.08 -5.66
N LYS A 97 23.80 -11.15 -6.90
CA LYS A 97 23.18 -10.44 -8.04
C LYS A 97 21.75 -10.91 -8.31
N ARG A 98 21.51 -12.22 -8.23
CA ARG A 98 20.16 -12.79 -8.40
C ARG A 98 19.22 -12.31 -7.30
N GLU A 99 19.69 -12.27 -6.05
CA GLU A 99 18.91 -11.74 -4.91
C GLU A 99 18.56 -10.25 -5.12
N ILE A 100 19.50 -9.42 -5.56
CA ILE A 100 19.26 -8.02 -5.90
C ILE A 100 18.17 -7.90 -6.97
N ASP A 101 18.24 -8.70 -8.04
CA ASP A 101 17.26 -8.65 -9.13
C ASP A 101 15.87 -9.05 -8.65
N GLU A 102 15.77 -10.05 -7.77
CA GLU A 102 14.51 -10.46 -7.12
C GLU A 102 13.98 -9.35 -6.20
N ASN A 103 14.85 -8.74 -5.39
CA ASN A 103 14.50 -7.62 -4.50
C ASN A 103 14.03 -6.39 -5.30
N LYS A 104 14.69 -6.07 -6.42
CA LYS A 104 14.29 -4.97 -7.32
C LYS A 104 12.91 -5.22 -7.96
N LYS A 105 12.61 -6.46 -8.36
CA LYS A 105 11.27 -6.81 -8.86
C LYS A 105 10.20 -6.64 -7.78
N GLN A 106 10.48 -7.10 -6.56
CA GLN A 106 9.56 -6.91 -5.43
C GLN A 106 9.36 -5.43 -5.11
N LEU A 107 10.43 -4.63 -5.17
CA LEU A 107 10.38 -3.19 -4.93
C LEU A 107 9.44 -2.50 -5.93
N ILE A 108 9.57 -2.78 -7.23
CA ILE A 108 8.69 -2.23 -8.27
C ILE A 108 7.23 -2.61 -7.99
N ALA A 109 6.96 -3.88 -7.67
CA ALA A 109 5.62 -4.34 -7.36
C ALA A 109 5.03 -3.66 -6.11
N SER A 110 5.83 -3.48 -5.06
CA SER A 110 5.43 -2.75 -3.84
C SER A 110 5.17 -1.26 -4.11
N GLU A 111 5.98 -0.60 -4.93
CA GLU A 111 5.77 0.79 -5.33
C GLU A 111 4.48 0.97 -6.15
N GLU A 112 4.20 0.05 -7.07
CA GLU A 112 2.94 0.04 -7.82
C GLU A 112 1.73 -0.18 -6.91
N LEU A 113 1.83 -1.13 -5.97
CA LEU A 113 0.77 -1.40 -5.00
C LEU A 113 0.51 -0.18 -4.11
N PHE A 114 1.55 0.47 -3.60
CA PHE A 114 1.44 1.69 -2.81
C PHE A 114 0.72 2.80 -3.59
N LYS A 115 1.12 3.02 -4.85
CA LYS A 115 0.48 4.01 -5.74
C LYS A 115 -1.01 3.71 -5.95
N ASN A 116 -1.35 2.44 -6.17
CA ASN A 116 -2.72 2.00 -6.37
C ASN A 116 -3.57 2.14 -5.09
N LEU A 117 -3.01 1.84 -3.92
CA LEU A 117 -3.68 2.04 -2.63
C LEU A 117 -3.92 3.52 -2.34
N SER A 118 -2.94 4.38 -2.64
CA SER A 118 -3.05 5.83 -2.43
C SER A 118 -4.18 6.42 -3.28
N ARG A 119 -4.23 6.05 -4.57
CA ARG A 119 -5.33 6.46 -5.47
C ARG A 119 -6.70 5.97 -4.99
N GLN A 120 -6.80 4.72 -4.54
CA GLN A 120 -8.04 4.17 -4.01
C GLN A 120 -8.51 4.92 -2.76
N ARG A 121 -7.59 5.24 -1.84
CA ARG A 121 -7.88 6.07 -0.67
C ARG A 121 -8.40 7.43 -1.09
N ASP A 122 -7.76 8.11 -2.04
CA ASP A 122 -8.15 9.46 -2.46
C ASP A 122 -9.56 9.48 -3.06
N VAL A 123 -9.88 8.50 -3.91
CA VAL A 123 -11.25 8.31 -4.44
C VAL A 123 -12.24 8.03 -3.32
N TYR A 124 -11.89 7.16 -2.37
CA TYR A 124 -12.73 6.83 -1.23
C TYR A 124 -13.03 8.06 -0.36
N LEU A 125 -12.01 8.86 -0.04
CA LEU A 125 -12.15 10.08 0.77
C LEU A 125 -13.03 11.13 0.08
N LYS A 126 -12.90 11.26 -1.25
CA LYS A 126 -13.78 12.15 -2.03
C LYS A 126 -15.24 11.70 -1.93
N GLN A 127 -15.51 10.41 -2.18
CA GLN A 127 -16.86 9.85 -2.09
C GLN A 127 -17.44 9.95 -0.68
N ALA A 128 -16.61 9.77 0.34
CA ALA A 128 -16.99 9.91 1.74
C ALA A 128 -17.48 11.34 2.04
N ARG A 129 -16.73 12.35 1.59
CA ARG A 129 -17.10 13.77 1.75
C ARG A 129 -18.41 14.08 1.05
N GLU A 130 -18.56 13.69 -0.21
CA GLU A 130 -19.79 13.91 -0.98
C GLU A 130 -21.03 13.29 -0.30
N ARG A 131 -20.89 12.11 0.30
CA ARG A 131 -21.97 11.44 1.05
C ARG A 131 -22.32 12.16 2.35
N ILE A 132 -21.32 12.55 3.13
CA ILE A 132 -21.52 13.31 4.37
C ILE A 132 -22.28 14.61 4.06
N ASP A 133 -21.85 15.34 3.03
CA ASP A 133 -22.47 16.61 2.65
C ASP A 133 -23.91 16.41 2.14
N ALA A 134 -24.17 15.35 1.37
CA ALA A 134 -25.51 14.99 0.93
C ALA A 134 -26.46 14.66 2.11
N VAL A 135 -26.00 13.88 3.10
CA VAL A 135 -26.79 13.54 4.28
C VAL A 135 -27.05 14.79 5.14
N LYS A 136 -26.05 15.64 5.36
CA LYS A 136 -26.21 16.92 6.07
C LYS A 136 -27.23 17.83 5.39
N SER A 137 -27.17 17.94 4.06
CA SER A 137 -28.14 18.75 3.31
C SER A 137 -29.56 18.23 3.45
N LYS A 138 -29.77 16.90 3.44
CA LYS A 138 -31.09 16.30 3.68
C LYS A 138 -31.62 16.58 5.08
N ILE A 139 -30.77 16.46 6.11
CA ILE A 139 -31.13 16.77 7.50
C ILE A 139 -31.57 18.22 7.61
N SER A 140 -30.77 19.16 7.11
CA SER A 140 -31.08 20.59 7.17
C SER A 140 -32.40 20.94 6.45
N LYS A 141 -32.69 20.31 5.30
CA LYS A 141 -33.96 20.50 4.60
C LYS A 141 -35.15 19.96 5.38
N ALA A 142 -35.00 18.81 6.05
CA ALA A 142 -36.04 18.24 6.89
C ALA A 142 -36.31 19.14 8.11
N GLU A 143 -35.25 19.59 8.81
CA GLU A 143 -35.36 20.51 9.96
C GLU A 143 -36.04 21.83 9.57
N MET A 144 -35.79 22.37 8.37
CA MET A 144 -36.47 23.58 7.87
C MET A 144 -37.94 23.35 7.48
N ALA A 145 -38.33 22.14 7.10
CA ALA A 145 -39.70 21.82 6.73
C ALA A 145 -40.60 21.54 7.94
N GLU A 146 -40.00 21.20 9.08
CA GLU A 146 -40.67 20.98 10.36
C GLU A 146 -40.84 22.27 11.20
N ALA A 147 -40.22 23.39 10.79
CA ALA A 147 -40.26 24.71 11.44
C ALA A 147 -41.26 25.67 10.77
#